data_AF-A0A0R1JPP6-F1
#
_entry.id   AF-A0A0R1JPP6-F1
#
_cell.length_a   1.000
_cell.length_b   1.000
_cell.length_c   1.000
_cell.angle_alpha   90.00
_cell.angle_beta   90.00
_cell.angle_gamma   90.00
#
_symmetry.space_group_name_H-M   'P 1'
#
loop_
_entity.id
_entity.type
_entity.pdbx_description
1 polymer ?
#
loop_
_entity_poly.entity_id
_entity_poly.type
_entity_poly.pdbx_seq_one_letter_code
_entity_poly.pdbx_strand_id
1 'polypeptide(L)'
;MWKGGSFVALFELPLRNDTHRRILHVDMDAFYASIEERDAPQLKRSALVVAYDPRQTGGKGVVTTANYVARQYGVHSAMPAQEALRLVPRRLLTFQPPDFTKYRAVSDQVHALFHQVTDLIEPVALDEAYLDVTANQEFPTTIDLALWLQRQIMATTQLTCSFGLSYNKFLAKEASEYNKPNGRTVVMPEQALAFLDRLPIEAFRGVGKKTLPRLTALGVATGADLRALSQATLVQEFGKMGLGLYEHARGIDNRPVQVRRAKSLGKERTYRTPKTTDAQVVAELARLADMVAAALAKHQLHGKTVVLKVRNTEFETLTRRVTLPQYVASAPAINAAAVALWRQVAPAELKLRLLGITVTNLAPASFENVDLPV
;
A
#
# COMPACT_ATOMS: atom_id res chain seq x y z
N MET A 1 -7.03 -10.20 -55.58
CA MET A 1 -6.98 -8.84 -54.99
C MET A 1 -7.46 -8.95 -53.54
N TRP A 2 -6.59 -9.47 -52.67
CA TRP A 2 -6.84 -9.58 -51.23
C TRP A 2 -6.37 -8.25 -50.62
N LYS A 3 -7.30 -7.38 -50.24
CA LYS A 3 -6.96 -6.14 -49.54
C LYS A 3 -6.52 -6.51 -48.13
N GLY A 4 -5.28 -6.16 -47.79
CA GLY A 4 -4.66 -6.43 -46.50
C GLY A 4 -5.47 -5.85 -45.34
N GLY A 5 -6.23 -6.71 -44.66
CA GLY A 5 -6.56 -6.52 -43.26
C GLY A 5 -5.33 -6.92 -42.45
N SER A 6 -4.76 -5.96 -41.71
CA SER A 6 -3.65 -6.19 -40.81
C SER A 6 -3.99 -7.35 -39.85
N PHE A 7 -3.18 -8.41 -39.85
CA PHE A 7 -3.28 -9.53 -38.90
C PHE A 7 -3.25 -9.08 -37.42
N VAL A 8 -2.87 -7.82 -37.15
CA VAL A 8 -2.84 -7.21 -35.82
C VAL A 8 -4.22 -7.11 -35.18
N ALA A 9 -5.29 -6.90 -35.97
CA ALA A 9 -6.64 -6.69 -35.43
C ALA A 9 -7.25 -7.94 -34.76
N LEU A 10 -6.74 -9.14 -35.04
CA LEU A 10 -7.32 -10.39 -34.50
C LEU A 10 -6.91 -10.67 -33.04
N PHE A 11 -5.92 -9.96 -32.51
CA PHE A 11 -5.36 -10.19 -31.16
C PHE A 11 -5.52 -9.00 -30.20
N GLU A 12 -6.18 -7.92 -30.63
CA GLU A 12 -6.48 -6.79 -29.74
C GLU A 12 -7.70 -7.13 -28.86
N LEU A 13 -7.52 -7.02 -27.54
CA LEU A 13 -8.65 -7.20 -26.63
C LEU A 13 -9.57 -5.99 -26.74
N PRO A 14 -10.89 -6.18 -26.95
CA PRO A 14 -11.81 -5.07 -27.05
C PRO A 14 -11.82 -4.27 -25.75
N LEU A 15 -11.65 -2.97 -25.88
CA LEU A 15 -11.70 -2.06 -24.75
C LEU A 15 -13.15 -1.77 -24.37
N ARG A 16 -13.49 -2.00 -23.10
CA ARG A 16 -14.74 -1.55 -22.50
C ARG A 16 -14.43 -0.43 -21.52
N ASN A 17 -15.07 0.72 -21.66
CA ASN A 17 -14.93 1.83 -20.72
C ASN A 17 -16.25 2.07 -19.99
N ASP A 18 -16.35 1.61 -18.74
CA ASP A 18 -17.48 1.94 -17.88
C ASP A 18 -17.26 3.28 -17.18
N THR A 19 -18.01 4.30 -17.61
CA THR A 19 -17.98 5.67 -17.11
C THR A 19 -19.14 6.02 -16.18
N HIS A 20 -20.00 5.06 -15.84
CA HIS A 20 -21.18 5.29 -15.00
C HIS A 20 -20.80 5.49 -13.52
N ARG A 21 -19.77 4.78 -13.06
CA ARG A 21 -19.35 4.81 -11.65
C ARG A 21 -18.93 6.20 -11.19
N ARG A 22 -18.96 6.41 -9.89
CA ARG A 22 -18.49 7.61 -9.19
C ARG A 22 -17.55 7.16 -8.09
N ILE A 23 -16.25 7.20 -8.40
CA ILE A 23 -15.19 6.71 -7.54
C ILE A 23 -14.46 7.90 -6.94
N LEU A 24 -14.52 7.98 -5.62
CA LEU A 24 -13.73 8.91 -4.84
C LEU A 24 -12.46 8.21 -4.35
N HIS A 25 -11.33 8.87 -4.46
CA HIS A 25 -10.10 8.47 -3.80
C HIS A 25 -9.74 9.56 -2.79
N VAL A 26 -9.59 9.18 -1.52
CA VAL A 26 -9.24 10.10 -0.43
C VAL A 26 -7.89 9.68 0.13
N ASP A 27 -6.98 10.65 0.30
CA ASP A 27 -5.62 10.44 0.79
C ASP A 27 -5.20 11.59 1.72
N MET A 28 -4.94 11.29 2.99
CA MET A 28 -4.55 12.28 4.00
C MET A 28 -3.17 12.89 3.72
N ASP A 29 -3.02 14.20 3.90
CA ASP A 29 -1.77 14.87 3.56
C ASP A 29 -0.70 14.65 4.64
N ALA A 30 0.45 14.08 4.25
CA ALA A 30 1.58 13.79 5.14
C ALA A 30 1.17 13.14 6.48
N PHE A 31 0.21 12.21 6.42
CA PHE A 31 -0.63 11.77 7.55
C PHE A 31 0.04 11.71 8.92
N TYR A 32 1.06 10.84 9.10
CA TYR A 32 1.67 10.69 10.43
C TYR A 32 2.40 11.97 10.88
N ALA A 33 3.09 12.68 9.98
CA ALA A 33 3.74 13.93 10.33
C ALA A 33 2.71 15.00 10.72
N SER A 34 1.59 15.08 10.00
CA SER A 34 0.50 16.02 10.30
C SER A 34 -0.16 15.72 11.66
N ILE A 35 -0.27 14.44 12.06
CA ILE A 35 -0.72 14.06 13.41
C ILE A 35 0.27 14.56 14.47
N GLU A 36 1.57 14.29 14.30
CA GLU A 36 2.59 14.77 15.23
C GLU A 36 2.60 16.30 15.34
N GLU A 37 2.48 17.01 14.21
CA GLU A 37 2.42 18.47 14.15
C GLU A 37 1.15 19.07 14.76
N ARG A 38 0.02 18.36 14.71
CA ARG A 38 -1.23 18.75 15.38
C ARG A 38 -1.04 18.66 16.89
N ASP A 39 -0.48 17.55 17.38
CA ASP A 39 -0.30 17.31 18.81
C ASP A 39 0.83 18.19 19.40
N ALA A 40 1.83 18.54 18.58
CA ALA A 40 2.98 19.35 18.94
C ALA A 40 3.24 20.46 17.89
N PRO A 41 2.54 21.61 17.97
CA PRO A 41 2.58 22.66 16.95
C PRO A 41 3.97 23.24 16.63
N GLN A 42 4.91 23.16 17.58
CA GLN A 42 6.31 23.55 17.37
C GLN A 42 7.01 22.75 16.26
N LEU A 43 6.58 21.51 15.99
CA LEU A 43 7.17 20.66 14.96
C LEU A 43 6.96 21.21 13.55
N LYS A 44 5.91 22.01 13.32
CA LYS A 44 5.65 22.67 12.02
C LYS A 44 6.77 23.61 11.57
N ARG A 45 7.60 24.09 12.52
CA ARG A 45 8.74 24.97 12.24
C ARG A 45 10.02 24.21 11.91
N SER A 46 9.98 22.88 11.95
CA SER A 46 11.12 21.99 11.71
C SER A 46 10.88 21.15 10.45
N ALA A 47 11.96 20.64 9.87
CA ALA A 47 11.90 19.54 8.92
C ALA A 47 11.68 18.24 9.71
N LEU A 48 10.40 17.88 9.89
CA LEU A 48 9.99 16.72 10.66
C LEU A 48 10.08 15.44 9.83
N VAL A 49 10.78 14.45 10.39
CA VAL A 49 10.91 13.11 9.82
C VAL A 49 10.40 12.09 10.83
N VAL A 50 9.35 11.35 10.46
CA VAL A 50 8.81 10.26 11.29
C VAL A 50 9.61 9.00 11.01
N ALA A 51 10.58 8.73 11.88
CA ALA A 51 11.47 7.57 11.85
C ALA A 51 12.17 7.41 13.20
N TYR A 52 12.70 6.22 13.47
CA TYR A 52 13.71 6.09 14.51
C TYR A 52 14.97 6.86 14.12
N ASP A 53 15.49 7.67 15.04
CA ASP A 53 16.65 8.51 14.81
C ASP A 53 17.89 7.67 14.45
N PRO A 54 18.46 7.84 13.25
CA PRO A 54 19.61 7.06 12.80
C PRO A 54 20.84 7.23 13.71
N ARG A 55 20.97 8.37 14.40
CA ARG A 55 22.07 8.63 15.35
C ARG A 55 22.01 7.69 16.55
N GLN A 56 20.81 7.25 16.93
CA GLN A 56 20.58 6.35 18.05
C GLN A 56 20.51 4.89 17.63
N THR A 57 20.41 4.60 16.33
CA THR A 57 20.21 3.24 15.79
C THR A 57 21.44 2.69 15.06
N GLY A 58 22.55 3.43 15.04
CA GLY A 58 23.75 3.08 14.27
C GLY A 58 23.52 3.19 12.76
N GLY A 59 22.83 4.25 12.34
CA GLY A 59 22.51 4.54 10.93
C GLY A 59 21.33 3.73 10.36
N LYS A 60 20.61 2.96 11.18
CA LYS A 60 19.53 2.07 10.73
C LYS A 60 18.16 2.72 10.91
N GLY A 61 17.34 2.71 9.86
CA GLY A 61 15.98 3.22 9.96
C GLY A 61 15.45 3.56 8.59
N VAL A 62 14.14 3.64 8.49
CA VAL A 62 13.45 3.99 7.25
C VAL A 62 12.47 5.11 7.58
N VAL A 63 12.46 6.14 6.74
CA VAL A 63 11.49 7.23 6.82
C VAL A 63 10.11 6.66 6.58
N THR A 64 9.24 6.77 7.58
CA THR A 64 7.85 6.32 7.47
C THR A 64 7.04 7.39 6.73
N THR A 65 7.19 8.64 7.16
CA THR A 65 6.72 9.82 6.42
C THR A 65 7.56 11.03 6.84
N ALA A 66 7.40 12.14 6.13
CA ALA A 66 8.03 13.41 6.43
C ALA A 66 7.06 14.55 6.10
N ASN A 67 7.15 15.65 6.85
CA ASN A 67 6.35 16.84 6.58
C ASN A 67 6.82 17.54 5.28
N TYR A 68 6.03 18.49 4.79
CA TYR A 68 6.33 19.19 3.54
C TYR A 68 7.65 19.98 3.61
N VAL A 69 8.03 20.50 4.77
CA VAL A 69 9.32 21.18 4.97
C VAL A 69 10.49 20.23 4.72
N ALA A 70 10.46 19.02 5.26
CA ALA A 70 11.49 18.01 5.02
C ALA A 70 11.48 17.51 3.56
N ARG A 71 10.30 17.39 2.94
CA ARG A 71 10.17 16.97 1.53
C ARG A 71 10.83 17.95 0.55
N GLN A 72 10.89 19.24 0.86
CA GLN A 72 11.62 20.23 0.05
C GLN A 72 13.13 19.95 -0.04
N TYR A 73 13.70 19.25 0.95
CA TYR A 73 15.10 18.81 0.93
C TYR A 73 15.28 17.44 0.27
N GLY A 74 14.24 16.89 -0.36
CA GLY A 74 14.27 15.58 -1.02
C GLY A 74 13.98 14.40 -0.11
N VAL A 75 13.61 14.63 1.17
CA VAL A 75 13.19 13.53 2.06
C VAL A 75 11.87 12.94 1.58
N HIS A 76 11.81 11.62 1.43
CA HIS A 76 10.59 10.93 1.03
C HIS A 76 10.40 9.63 1.81
N SER A 77 9.18 9.10 1.82
CA SER A 77 8.87 7.81 2.45
C SER A 77 9.72 6.68 1.86
N ALA A 78 9.98 5.65 2.67
CA ALA A 78 10.85 4.52 2.35
C ALA A 78 12.34 4.87 2.09
N MET A 79 12.75 6.13 2.20
CA MET A 79 14.15 6.53 2.21
C MET A 79 14.86 6.01 3.47
N PRO A 80 16.15 5.61 3.42
CA PRO A 80 16.94 5.39 4.64
C PRO A 80 16.96 6.65 5.53
N ALA A 81 16.70 6.50 6.83
CA ALA A 81 16.66 7.66 7.75
C ALA A 81 18.02 8.40 7.81
N GLN A 82 19.12 7.68 7.59
CA GLN A 82 20.46 8.25 7.48
C GLN A 82 20.59 9.26 6.33
N GLU A 83 19.87 9.05 5.23
CA GLU A 83 19.93 9.95 4.09
C GLU A 83 19.21 11.28 4.40
N ALA A 84 18.10 11.23 5.14
CA ALA A 84 17.45 12.45 5.63
C ALA A 84 18.39 13.29 6.53
N LEU A 85 19.22 12.64 7.34
CA LEU A 85 20.25 13.30 8.16
C LEU A 85 21.32 14.00 7.32
N ARG A 86 21.57 13.53 6.10
CA ARG A 86 22.54 14.11 5.15
C ARG A 86 21.94 15.27 4.37
N LEU A 87 20.67 15.15 3.97
CA LEU A 87 19.98 16.12 3.11
C LEU A 87 19.53 17.39 3.85
N VAL A 88 19.08 17.24 5.10
CA VAL A 88 18.44 18.34 5.84
C VAL A 88 19.45 19.03 6.76
N PRO A 89 19.50 20.38 6.80
CA PRO A 89 20.33 21.12 7.75
C PRO A 89 20.05 20.69 9.20
N ARG A 90 21.10 20.34 9.96
CA ARG A 90 20.98 19.80 11.34
C ARG A 90 20.15 20.66 12.28
N ARG A 91 20.18 21.99 12.11
CA ARG A 91 19.42 22.95 12.94
C ARG A 91 17.90 22.93 12.69
N LEU A 92 17.46 22.37 11.57
CA LEU A 92 16.05 22.27 11.18
C LEU A 92 15.50 20.85 11.33
N LEU A 93 16.36 19.84 11.33
CA LEU A 93 15.93 18.44 11.30
C LEU A 93 15.43 17.96 12.67
N THR A 94 14.23 17.39 12.70
CA THR A 94 13.68 16.73 13.88
C THR A 94 13.21 15.33 13.52
N PHE A 95 13.65 14.34 14.30
CA PHE A 95 13.16 12.96 14.20
C PHE A 95 12.11 12.69 15.27
N GLN A 96 11.01 12.08 14.86
CA GLN A 96 9.96 11.61 15.76
C GLN A 96 9.75 10.10 15.54
N PRO A 97 9.84 9.26 16.59
CA PRO A 97 9.56 7.83 16.43
C PRO A 97 8.09 7.61 16.05
N PRO A 98 7.78 6.61 15.20
CA PRO A 98 6.40 6.35 14.79
C PRO A 98 5.55 5.78 15.94
N ASP A 99 4.36 6.34 16.15
CA ASP A 99 3.32 5.80 17.04
C ASP A 99 2.13 5.25 16.26
N PHE A 100 2.19 3.98 15.89
CA PHE A 100 1.12 3.32 15.12
C PHE A 100 -0.17 3.09 15.91
N THR A 101 -0.15 3.15 17.25
CA THR A 101 -1.37 3.09 18.04
C THR A 101 -2.16 4.38 17.84
N LYS A 102 -1.48 5.52 17.97
CA LYS A 102 -2.05 6.83 17.70
C LYS A 102 -2.52 6.97 16.25
N TYR A 103 -1.69 6.60 15.29
CA TYR A 103 -2.04 6.75 13.86
C TYR A 103 -3.26 5.90 13.47
N ARG A 104 -3.42 4.72 14.06
CA ARG A 104 -4.58 3.86 13.83
C ARG A 104 -5.85 4.45 14.43
N ALA A 105 -5.78 5.01 15.63
CA ALA A 105 -6.95 5.65 16.23
C ALA A 105 -7.48 6.83 15.38
N VAL A 106 -6.59 7.63 14.79
CA VAL A 106 -6.98 8.70 13.86
C VAL A 106 -7.51 8.14 12.53
N SER A 107 -6.89 7.08 12.01
CA SER A 107 -7.37 6.37 10.82
C SER A 107 -8.80 5.84 11.03
N ASP A 108 -9.08 5.23 12.18
CA ASP A 108 -10.40 4.70 12.52
C ASP A 108 -11.47 5.83 12.54
N GLN A 109 -11.12 7.04 12.99
CA GLN A 109 -12.02 8.21 12.91
C GLN A 109 -12.32 8.60 11.46
N VAL A 110 -11.31 8.64 10.58
CA VAL A 110 -11.49 8.95 9.15
C VAL A 110 -12.32 7.87 8.46
N HIS A 111 -12.05 6.60 8.74
CA HIS A 111 -12.82 5.49 8.18
C HIS A 111 -14.27 5.46 8.67
N ALA A 112 -14.54 5.86 9.91
CA ALA A 112 -15.91 6.04 10.39
C ALA A 112 -16.67 7.08 9.57
N LEU A 113 -16.01 8.16 9.12
CA LEU A 113 -16.61 9.15 8.22
C LEU A 113 -16.84 8.58 6.80
N PHE A 114 -15.95 7.73 6.31
CA PHE A 114 -16.14 7.03 5.03
C PHE A 114 -17.41 6.16 5.03
N HIS A 115 -17.66 5.44 6.12
CA HIS A 115 -18.87 4.62 6.28
C HIS A 115 -20.17 5.44 6.34
N GLN A 116 -20.11 6.76 6.53
CA GLN A 116 -21.29 7.61 6.45
C GLN A 116 -21.71 7.91 5.01
N VAL A 117 -20.85 7.67 4.01
CA VAL A 117 -21.15 7.97 2.60
C VAL A 117 -21.30 6.72 1.72
N THR A 118 -20.67 5.61 2.09
CA THR A 118 -20.81 4.31 1.39
C THR A 118 -20.22 3.16 2.21
N ASP A 119 -20.74 1.94 2.03
CA ASP A 119 -20.10 0.71 2.52
C ASP A 119 -19.09 0.12 1.53
N LEU A 120 -19.07 0.60 0.28
CA LEU A 120 -18.12 0.16 -0.74
C LEU A 120 -16.80 0.92 -0.59
N ILE A 121 -16.01 0.50 0.40
CA ILE A 121 -14.72 1.08 0.73
C ILE A 121 -13.62 0.05 0.50
N GLU A 122 -12.57 0.44 -0.23
CA GLU A 122 -11.33 -0.33 -0.38
C GLU A 122 -10.17 0.46 0.22
N PRO A 123 -9.80 0.17 1.48
CA PRO A 123 -8.60 0.74 2.10
C PRO A 123 -7.35 0.35 1.32
N VAL A 124 -6.49 1.34 1.05
CA VAL A 124 -5.16 1.15 0.46
C VAL A 124 -4.09 1.21 1.53
N ALA A 125 -4.22 2.16 2.46
CA ALA A 125 -3.34 2.36 3.62
C ALA A 125 -4.17 2.82 4.84
N LEU A 126 -3.52 3.28 5.92
CA LEU A 126 -4.23 3.86 7.07
C LEU A 126 -4.89 5.21 6.73
N ASP A 127 -4.36 5.90 5.75
CA ASP A 127 -4.70 7.26 5.34
C ASP A 127 -5.32 7.35 3.95
N GLU A 128 -5.49 6.22 3.27
CA GLU A 128 -5.80 6.18 1.85
C GLU A 128 -6.88 5.13 1.58
N ALA A 129 -7.94 5.51 0.87
CA ALA A 129 -9.00 4.59 0.48
C ALA A 129 -9.69 5.00 -0.84
N TYR A 130 -10.18 4.00 -1.57
CA TYR A 130 -11.19 4.19 -2.62
C TYR A 130 -12.58 4.01 -2.03
N LEU A 131 -13.50 4.88 -2.42
CA LEU A 131 -14.91 4.83 -2.07
C LEU A 131 -15.72 4.81 -3.37
N ASP A 132 -16.59 3.82 -3.52
CA ASP A 132 -17.60 3.83 -4.59
C ASP A 132 -18.88 4.46 -4.05
N VAL A 133 -19.15 5.69 -4.50
CA VAL A 133 -20.29 6.49 -4.08
C VAL A 133 -21.34 6.59 -5.19
N THR A 134 -21.30 5.68 -6.17
CA THR A 134 -22.21 5.68 -7.33
C THR A 134 -23.68 5.63 -6.92
N ALA A 135 -24.01 4.92 -5.85
CA ALA A 135 -25.38 4.74 -5.36
C ALA A 135 -25.81 5.79 -4.32
N ASN A 136 -24.94 6.74 -3.93
CA ASN A 136 -25.28 7.72 -2.91
C ASN A 136 -26.22 8.79 -3.50
N GLN A 137 -27.40 8.94 -2.88
CA GLN A 137 -28.45 9.89 -3.27
C GLN A 137 -28.72 10.97 -2.22
N GLU A 138 -27.94 10.99 -1.13
CA GLU A 138 -28.15 11.92 -0.01
C GLU A 138 -27.64 13.32 -0.31
N PHE A 139 -26.74 13.44 -1.30
CA PHE A 139 -26.14 14.70 -1.72
C PHE A 139 -26.63 15.09 -3.13
N PRO A 140 -26.81 16.40 -3.41
CA PRO A 140 -27.22 16.87 -4.74
C PRO A 140 -26.25 16.45 -5.85
N THR A 141 -24.95 16.48 -5.56
CA THR A 141 -23.90 16.01 -6.47
C THR A 141 -22.83 15.23 -5.72
N THR A 142 -22.08 14.39 -6.45
CA THR A 142 -20.91 13.70 -5.86
C THR A 142 -19.80 14.67 -5.44
N ILE A 143 -19.73 15.86 -6.06
CA ILE A 143 -18.79 16.91 -5.66
C ILE A 143 -19.17 17.45 -4.28
N ASP A 144 -20.46 17.70 -4.03
CA ASP A 144 -20.96 18.15 -2.72
C ASP A 144 -20.65 17.12 -1.62
N LEU A 145 -20.84 15.83 -1.92
CA LEU A 145 -20.46 14.73 -1.03
C LEU A 145 -18.96 14.78 -0.71
N ALA A 146 -18.10 14.84 -1.72
CA ALA A 146 -16.65 14.85 -1.52
C ALA A 146 -16.17 16.08 -0.71
N LEU A 147 -16.75 17.26 -0.98
CA LEU A 147 -16.48 18.48 -0.24
C LEU A 147 -16.99 18.41 1.20
N TRP A 148 -18.16 17.83 1.41
CA TRP A 148 -18.69 17.57 2.75
C TRP A 148 -17.75 16.64 3.52
N LEU A 149 -17.33 15.52 2.93
CA LEU A 149 -16.46 14.54 3.57
C LEU A 149 -15.11 15.16 3.94
N GLN A 150 -14.47 15.91 3.04
CA GLN A 150 -13.22 16.61 3.34
C GLN A 150 -13.39 17.61 4.50
N ARG A 151 -14.50 18.34 4.55
CA ARG A 151 -14.81 19.25 5.68
C ARG A 151 -15.01 18.50 6.99
N GLN A 152 -15.70 17.36 6.98
CA GLN A 152 -15.88 16.55 8.18
C GLN A 152 -14.55 15.99 8.69
N ILE A 153 -13.70 15.48 7.79
CA ILE A 153 -12.36 15.01 8.16
C ILE A 153 -11.56 16.12 8.84
N MET A 154 -11.56 17.33 8.27
CA MET A 154 -10.89 18.48 8.87
C MET A 154 -11.49 18.86 10.24
N ALA A 155 -12.83 18.90 10.36
CA ALA A 155 -13.49 19.25 11.60
C ALA A 155 -13.25 18.23 12.72
N THR A 156 -13.27 16.93 12.40
CA THR A 156 -13.10 15.83 13.36
C THR A 156 -11.64 15.65 13.76
N THR A 157 -10.72 15.71 12.80
CA THR A 157 -9.32 15.30 13.03
C THR A 157 -8.34 16.46 13.13
N GLN A 158 -8.73 17.66 12.65
CA GLN A 158 -7.88 18.83 12.43
C GLN A 158 -6.74 18.57 11.44
N LEU A 159 -6.92 17.62 10.53
CA LEU A 159 -5.97 17.23 9.49
C LEU A 159 -6.59 17.47 8.11
N THR A 160 -5.74 17.82 7.15
CA THR A 160 -6.17 17.97 5.75
C THR A 160 -6.08 16.64 5.02
N CYS A 161 -6.93 16.47 4.02
CA CYS A 161 -6.81 15.41 3.04
C CYS A 161 -6.98 15.99 1.63
N SER A 162 -6.43 15.30 0.65
CA SER A 162 -6.68 15.57 -0.75
C SER A 162 -7.57 14.48 -1.32
N PHE A 163 -8.46 14.85 -2.25
CA PHE A 163 -9.30 13.86 -2.93
C PHE A 163 -9.31 14.02 -4.44
N GLY A 164 -9.51 12.89 -5.11
CA GLY A 164 -9.73 12.79 -6.53
C GLY A 164 -11.05 12.10 -6.81
N LEU A 165 -11.86 12.69 -7.69
CA LEU A 165 -13.15 12.13 -8.09
C LEU A 165 -13.13 11.83 -9.59
N SER A 166 -13.45 10.59 -9.97
CA SER A 166 -13.60 10.21 -11.37
C SER A 166 -14.52 9.00 -11.51
N TYR A 167 -14.61 8.42 -12.71
CA TYR A 167 -15.46 7.27 -13.00
C TYR A 167 -14.75 5.92 -12.82
N ASN A 168 -13.45 5.90 -12.49
CA ASN A 168 -12.74 4.69 -12.14
C ASN A 168 -11.62 4.94 -11.13
N LYS A 169 -11.09 3.85 -10.56
CA LYS A 169 -10.08 3.88 -9.50
C LYS A 169 -8.75 4.48 -9.96
N PHE A 170 -8.30 4.15 -11.16
CA PHE A 170 -7.05 4.68 -11.70
C PHE A 170 -7.11 6.21 -11.77
N LEU A 171 -8.08 6.77 -12.49
CA LEU A 171 -8.24 8.22 -12.63
C LEU A 171 -8.51 8.93 -11.31
N ALA A 172 -9.33 8.35 -10.42
CA ALA A 172 -9.57 8.94 -9.11
C ALA A 172 -8.26 9.06 -8.30
N LYS A 173 -7.36 8.07 -8.38
CA LYS A 173 -6.05 8.14 -7.72
C LYS A 173 -5.14 9.19 -8.34
N GLU A 174 -4.99 9.19 -9.67
CA GLU A 174 -4.18 10.20 -10.36
C GLU A 174 -4.68 11.63 -10.03
N ALA A 175 -6.00 11.82 -10.04
CA ALA A 175 -6.64 13.09 -9.69
C ALA A 175 -6.31 13.52 -8.24
N SER A 176 -6.34 12.59 -7.28
CA SER A 176 -6.09 12.91 -5.87
C SER A 176 -4.66 13.37 -5.57
N GLU A 177 -3.68 12.94 -6.38
CA GLU A 177 -2.29 13.36 -6.26
C GLU A 177 -2.03 14.72 -6.92
N TYR A 178 -2.76 15.01 -8.00
CA TYR A 178 -2.47 16.12 -8.92
C TYR A 178 -2.37 17.50 -8.24
N ASN A 179 -3.21 17.75 -7.22
CA ASN A 179 -3.30 19.05 -6.54
C ASN A 179 -2.95 18.97 -5.03
N LYS A 180 -2.21 17.95 -4.57
CA LYS A 180 -1.79 17.87 -3.16
C LYS A 180 -0.90 19.07 -2.76
N PRO A 181 -0.95 19.56 -1.50
CA PRO A 181 -1.82 19.15 -0.38
C PRO A 181 -3.17 19.88 -0.32
N ASN A 182 -4.11 19.36 0.50
CA ASN A 182 -5.47 19.87 0.69
C ASN A 182 -6.21 20.07 -0.65
N GLY A 183 -5.86 19.22 -1.61
CA GLY A 183 -6.18 19.33 -3.01
C GLY A 183 -7.52 18.71 -3.36
N ARG A 184 -8.07 19.16 -4.49
CA ARG A 184 -9.31 18.66 -5.05
C ARG A 184 -9.15 18.58 -6.55
N THR A 185 -9.45 17.42 -7.12
CA THR A 185 -9.42 17.25 -8.57
C THR A 185 -10.58 16.37 -8.99
N VAL A 186 -11.36 16.84 -9.97
CA VAL A 186 -12.44 16.07 -10.58
C VAL A 186 -12.05 15.83 -12.03
N VAL A 187 -12.09 14.58 -12.48
CA VAL A 187 -11.78 14.21 -13.87
C VAL A 187 -13.01 13.55 -14.47
N MET A 188 -13.73 14.30 -15.30
CA MET A 188 -14.92 13.83 -16.01
C MET A 188 -14.52 12.94 -17.22
N PRO A 189 -15.40 12.06 -17.72
CA PRO A 189 -15.13 11.20 -18.87
C PRO A 189 -14.56 11.92 -20.09
N GLU A 190 -15.13 13.08 -20.43
CA GLU A 190 -14.72 13.92 -21.56
C GLU A 190 -13.36 14.60 -21.36
N GLN A 191 -12.88 14.69 -20.12
CA GLN A 191 -11.60 15.32 -19.76
C GLN A 191 -10.47 14.30 -19.57
N ALA A 192 -10.80 13.01 -19.38
CA ALA A 192 -9.86 11.98 -18.93
C ALA A 192 -8.63 11.86 -19.83
N LEU A 193 -8.81 11.82 -21.14
CA LEU A 193 -7.72 11.69 -22.10
C LEU A 193 -6.78 12.90 -22.08
N ALA A 194 -7.34 14.11 -22.12
CA ALA A 194 -6.56 15.34 -22.09
C ALA A 194 -5.82 15.54 -20.75
N PHE A 195 -6.41 15.08 -19.64
CA PHE A 195 -5.77 15.04 -18.33
C PHE A 195 -4.56 14.10 -18.35
N LEU A 196 -4.74 12.86 -18.79
CA LEU A 196 -3.70 11.84 -18.82
C LEU A 196 -2.54 12.20 -19.76
N ASP A 197 -2.84 12.77 -20.93
CA ASP A 197 -1.83 13.13 -21.93
C ASP A 197 -0.74 14.05 -21.38
N ARG A 198 -1.12 14.93 -20.44
CA ARG A 198 -0.24 15.95 -19.85
C ARG A 198 0.59 15.42 -18.70
N LEU A 199 0.25 14.26 -18.14
CA LEU A 199 0.96 13.72 -17.00
C LEU A 199 2.30 13.12 -17.44
N PRO A 200 3.39 13.39 -16.70
CA PRO A 200 4.64 12.69 -16.92
C PRO A 200 4.46 11.20 -16.59
N ILE A 201 5.10 10.32 -17.34
CA ILE A 201 4.87 8.88 -17.24
C ILE A 201 5.27 8.32 -15.86
N GLU A 202 6.25 8.93 -15.20
CA GLU A 202 6.66 8.58 -13.83
C GLU A 202 5.59 8.86 -12.77
N ALA A 203 4.60 9.70 -13.06
CA ALA A 203 3.48 9.95 -12.16
C ALA A 203 2.40 8.85 -12.24
N PHE A 204 2.31 8.12 -13.37
CA PHE A 204 1.29 7.10 -13.57
C PHE A 204 1.41 5.98 -12.53
N ARG A 205 0.31 5.68 -11.86
CA ARG A 205 0.22 4.52 -10.97
C ARG A 205 0.50 3.22 -11.72
N GLY A 206 1.52 2.51 -11.24
CA GLY A 206 2.02 1.27 -11.82
C GLY A 206 3.36 1.44 -12.54
N VAL A 207 3.79 2.68 -12.79
CA VAL A 207 5.12 2.98 -13.33
C VAL A 207 6.10 3.19 -12.17
N GLY A 208 6.73 2.11 -11.73
CA GLY A 208 7.75 2.14 -10.67
C GLY A 208 9.18 2.24 -11.21
N LYS A 209 10.17 2.22 -10.29
CA LYS A 209 11.61 2.28 -10.58
C LYS A 209 12.11 1.29 -11.64
N LYS A 210 11.44 0.14 -11.80
CA LYS A 210 11.79 -0.88 -12.80
C LYS A 210 11.08 -0.69 -14.15
N THR A 211 9.90 -0.09 -14.14
CA THR A 211 9.07 0.10 -15.34
C THR A 211 9.48 1.37 -16.07
N LEU A 212 9.78 2.45 -15.32
CA LEU A 212 10.12 3.75 -15.88
C LEU A 212 11.28 3.69 -16.90
N PRO A 213 12.46 3.09 -16.60
CA PRO A 213 13.56 3.05 -17.57
C PRO A 213 13.20 2.32 -18.86
N ARG A 214 12.34 1.31 -18.77
CA ARG A 214 11.89 0.53 -19.94
C ARG A 214 10.94 1.34 -20.83
N LEU A 215 10.02 2.10 -20.22
CA LEU A 215 9.16 3.03 -20.96
C LEU A 215 9.97 4.16 -21.58
N THR A 216 10.94 4.72 -20.87
CA THR A 216 11.86 5.73 -21.40
C THR A 216 12.67 5.19 -22.59
N ALA A 217 13.12 3.93 -22.55
CA ALA A 217 13.81 3.29 -23.67
C ALA A 217 12.91 3.12 -24.93
N LEU A 218 11.59 3.11 -24.74
CA LEU A 218 10.60 3.12 -25.83
C LEU A 218 10.23 4.55 -26.28
N GLY A 219 10.90 5.58 -25.76
CA GLY A 219 10.62 6.99 -26.07
C GLY A 219 9.38 7.55 -25.36
N VAL A 220 8.86 6.86 -24.32
CA VAL A 220 7.68 7.31 -23.57
C VAL A 220 8.11 8.21 -22.41
N ALA A 221 7.74 9.49 -22.48
CA ALA A 221 7.94 10.46 -21.40
C ALA A 221 6.62 10.93 -20.77
N THR A 222 5.53 10.91 -21.54
CA THR A 222 4.22 11.42 -21.14
C THR A 222 3.12 10.37 -21.32
N GLY A 223 1.94 10.63 -20.75
CA GLY A 223 0.75 9.82 -21.02
C GLY A 223 0.37 9.82 -22.51
N ALA A 224 0.62 10.91 -23.23
CA ALA A 224 0.37 11.00 -24.67
C ALA A 224 1.24 10.00 -25.46
N ASP A 225 2.54 9.93 -25.12
CA ASP A 225 3.47 8.98 -25.73
C ASP A 225 3.06 7.54 -25.43
N LEU A 226 2.65 7.26 -24.20
CA LEU A 226 2.17 5.92 -23.81
C LEU A 226 0.91 5.54 -24.60
N ARG A 227 -0.02 6.48 -24.80
CA ARG A 227 -1.25 6.25 -25.56
C ARG A 227 -0.96 5.95 -27.04
N ALA A 228 0.10 6.53 -27.61
CA ALA A 228 0.50 6.28 -28.99
C ALA A 228 1.03 4.86 -29.24
N LEU A 229 1.47 4.14 -28.19
CA LEU A 229 1.90 2.76 -28.33
C LEU A 229 0.74 1.79 -28.56
N SER A 230 1.00 0.77 -29.39
CA SER A 230 0.04 -0.31 -29.65
C SER A 230 -0.11 -1.24 -28.44
N GLN A 231 -1.27 -1.91 -28.36
CA GLN A 231 -1.51 -2.93 -27.33
C GLN A 231 -0.49 -4.06 -27.41
N ALA A 232 -0.17 -4.52 -28.62
CA ALA A 232 0.78 -5.59 -28.87
C ALA A 232 2.19 -5.23 -28.36
N THR A 233 2.67 -4.00 -28.64
CA THR A 233 3.96 -3.51 -28.15
C THR A 233 4.02 -3.54 -26.62
N LEU A 234 2.99 -3.00 -25.96
CA LEU A 234 2.98 -2.95 -24.49
C LEU A 234 2.88 -4.34 -23.87
N VAL A 235 2.09 -5.25 -24.44
CA VAL A 235 1.98 -6.63 -23.96
C VAL A 235 3.27 -7.42 -24.19
N GLN A 236 3.93 -7.24 -25.33
CA GLN A 236 5.22 -7.88 -25.61
C GLN A 236 6.29 -7.46 -24.58
N GLU A 237 6.33 -6.16 -24.24
CA GLU A 237 7.30 -5.64 -23.29
C GLU A 237 6.94 -5.99 -21.84
N PHE A 238 5.69 -5.79 -21.45
CA PHE A 238 5.29 -5.77 -20.04
C PHE A 238 4.31 -6.88 -19.64
N GLY A 239 3.97 -7.78 -20.57
CA GLY A 239 2.99 -8.85 -20.36
C GLY A 239 1.64 -8.29 -19.91
N LYS A 240 1.07 -8.90 -18.86
CA LYS A 240 -0.19 -8.46 -18.25
C LYS A 240 -0.16 -7.00 -17.78
N MET A 241 0.99 -6.50 -17.30
CA MET A 241 1.11 -5.10 -16.90
C MET A 241 0.97 -4.17 -18.13
N GLY A 242 1.45 -4.61 -19.29
CA GLY A 242 1.36 -3.87 -20.54
C GLY A 242 -0.07 -3.62 -20.97
N LEU A 243 -0.94 -4.63 -20.82
CA LEU A 243 -2.38 -4.46 -21.02
C LEU A 243 -2.95 -3.37 -20.10
N GLY A 244 -2.61 -3.42 -18.80
CA GLY A 244 -3.05 -2.41 -17.85
C GLY A 244 -2.55 -1.00 -18.19
N LEU A 245 -1.30 -0.86 -18.64
CA LEU A 245 -0.76 0.43 -19.11
C LEU A 245 -1.50 0.94 -20.35
N TYR A 246 -1.80 0.04 -21.29
CA TYR A 246 -2.55 0.37 -22.51
C TYR A 246 -3.96 0.88 -22.20
N GLU A 247 -4.66 0.21 -21.26
CA GLU A 247 -5.98 0.59 -20.76
C GLU A 247 -5.93 1.93 -19.99
N HIS A 248 -5.00 2.07 -19.04
CA HIS A 248 -4.85 3.27 -18.22
C HIS A 248 -4.55 4.52 -19.08
N ALA A 249 -3.69 4.41 -20.09
CA ALA A 249 -3.38 5.52 -21.02
C ALA A 249 -4.62 6.00 -21.81
N ARG A 250 -5.68 5.19 -21.85
CA ARG A 250 -6.96 5.48 -22.48
C ARG A 250 -8.07 5.80 -21.47
N GLY A 251 -7.69 6.01 -20.21
CA GLY A 251 -8.64 6.31 -19.13
C GLY A 251 -9.52 5.14 -18.73
N ILE A 252 -9.09 3.90 -18.98
CA ILE A 252 -9.89 2.69 -18.75
C ILE A 252 -9.36 1.95 -17.52
N ASP A 253 -10.24 1.72 -16.55
CA ASP A 253 -10.03 0.79 -15.43
C ASP A 253 -11.37 0.25 -14.93
N ASN A 254 -11.67 -0.99 -15.28
CA ASN A 254 -12.93 -1.64 -14.91
C ASN A 254 -12.88 -2.35 -13.55
N ARG A 255 -11.79 -2.25 -12.79
CA ARG A 255 -11.71 -2.86 -11.46
C ARG A 255 -12.73 -2.18 -10.55
N PRO A 256 -13.65 -2.91 -9.91
CA PRO A 256 -14.55 -2.33 -8.92
C PRO A 256 -13.77 -1.98 -7.64
N VAL A 257 -14.36 -1.12 -6.82
CA VAL A 257 -13.94 -0.98 -5.42
C VAL A 257 -14.34 -2.26 -4.70
N GLN A 258 -13.38 -2.87 -4.00
CA GLN A 258 -13.54 -4.17 -3.35
C GLN A 258 -13.47 -4.03 -1.84
N VAL A 259 -14.53 -4.44 -1.16
CA VAL A 259 -14.49 -4.66 0.30
C VAL A 259 -13.68 -5.93 0.56
N ARG A 260 -12.40 -5.78 0.89
CA ARG A 260 -11.46 -6.90 1.04
C ARG A 260 -11.37 -7.38 2.48
N ARG A 261 -11.44 -8.71 2.65
CA ARG A 261 -11.00 -9.39 3.87
C ARG A 261 -9.52 -9.71 3.79
N ALA A 262 -8.85 -9.71 4.93
CA ALA A 262 -7.43 -10.08 5.02
C ALA A 262 -7.23 -11.52 4.53
N LYS A 263 -6.25 -11.74 3.64
CA LYS A 263 -5.89 -13.09 3.12
C LYS A 263 -4.78 -13.75 3.92
N SER A 264 -4.05 -12.95 4.69
CA SER A 264 -2.94 -13.38 5.52
C SER A 264 -2.84 -12.47 6.75
N LEU A 265 -2.30 -13.03 7.83
CA LEU A 265 -2.01 -12.30 9.06
C LEU A 265 -0.64 -12.74 9.54
N GLY A 266 0.28 -11.79 9.68
CA GLY A 266 1.63 -12.09 10.11
C GLY A 266 2.26 -11.00 10.96
N LYS A 267 3.33 -11.39 11.64
CA LYS A 267 4.21 -10.49 12.39
C LYS A 267 5.64 -10.77 11.96
N GLU A 268 6.37 -9.70 11.68
CA GLU A 268 7.79 -9.79 11.38
C GLU A 268 8.55 -8.68 12.10
N ARG A 269 9.82 -8.96 12.39
CA ARG A 269 10.69 -8.04 13.10
C ARG A 269 12.07 -8.00 12.47
N THR A 270 12.52 -6.80 12.16
CA THR A 270 13.92 -6.53 11.83
C THR A 270 14.68 -6.22 13.12
N TYR A 271 15.74 -6.96 13.40
CA TYR A 271 16.54 -6.82 14.61
C TYR A 271 17.68 -5.82 14.42
N ARG A 272 17.97 -5.05 15.48
CA ARG A 272 19.10 -4.11 15.50
C ARG A 272 20.42 -4.85 15.54
N THR A 273 20.53 -5.82 16.45
CA THR A 273 21.62 -6.81 16.52
C THR A 273 21.14 -8.10 15.88
N PRO A 274 21.84 -8.62 14.86
CA PRO A 274 21.48 -9.89 14.24
C PRO A 274 21.43 -11.03 15.26
N LYS A 275 20.56 -12.01 15.02
CA LYS A 275 20.53 -13.25 15.81
C LYS A 275 21.59 -14.21 15.27
N THR A 276 22.40 -14.74 16.17
CA THR A 276 23.58 -15.54 15.83
C THR A 276 23.58 -16.94 16.40
N THR A 277 22.57 -17.29 17.20
CA THR A 277 22.42 -18.64 17.75
C THR A 277 21.02 -19.18 17.51
N ASP A 278 20.90 -20.51 17.39
CA ASP A 278 19.62 -21.18 17.21
C ASP A 278 18.64 -20.87 18.36
N ALA A 279 19.13 -20.90 19.60
CA ALA A 279 18.34 -20.57 20.79
C ALA A 279 17.72 -19.15 20.71
N GLN A 280 18.46 -18.17 20.19
CA GLN A 280 17.93 -16.83 19.97
C GLN A 280 16.82 -16.81 18.92
N VAL A 281 16.96 -17.59 17.85
CA VAL A 281 15.96 -17.68 16.78
C VAL A 281 14.69 -18.33 17.30
N VAL A 282 14.80 -19.49 17.95
CA VAL A 282 13.66 -20.23 18.51
C VAL A 282 12.90 -19.38 19.53
N ALA A 283 13.60 -18.65 20.40
CA ALA A 283 12.98 -17.75 21.36
C ALA A 283 12.18 -16.62 20.69
N GLU A 284 12.69 -16.04 19.59
CA GLU A 284 11.96 -15.02 18.83
C GLU A 284 10.79 -15.59 18.03
N LEU A 285 10.91 -16.81 17.48
CA LEU A 285 9.79 -17.49 16.82
C LEU A 285 8.63 -17.71 17.78
N ALA A 286 8.91 -18.09 19.03
CA ALA A 286 7.87 -18.23 20.06
C ALA A 286 7.16 -16.89 20.31
N ARG A 287 7.90 -15.79 20.50
CA ARG A 287 7.31 -14.45 20.68
C ARG A 287 6.48 -14.02 19.47
N LEU A 288 6.97 -14.27 18.25
CA LEU A 288 6.23 -13.94 17.03
C LEU A 288 4.95 -14.78 16.91
N ALA A 289 5.00 -16.06 17.29
CA ALA A 289 3.84 -16.94 17.30
C ALA A 289 2.77 -16.46 18.29
N ASP A 290 3.16 -16.03 19.50
CA ASP A 290 2.24 -15.42 20.47
C ASP A 290 1.55 -14.18 19.89
N MET A 291 2.32 -13.28 19.25
CA MET A 291 1.77 -12.07 18.64
C MET A 291 0.83 -12.37 17.45
N VAL A 292 1.13 -13.41 16.67
CA VAL A 292 0.27 -13.85 15.55
C VAL A 292 -1.01 -14.48 16.10
N ALA A 293 -0.92 -15.37 17.09
CA ALA A 293 -2.06 -16.01 17.73
C ALA A 293 -3.00 -14.99 18.38
N ALA A 294 -2.47 -14.04 19.14
CA ALA A 294 -3.25 -12.97 19.75
C ALA A 294 -3.98 -12.11 18.70
N ALA A 295 -3.32 -11.83 17.57
CA ALA A 295 -3.92 -11.09 16.49
C ALA A 295 -4.98 -11.90 15.72
N LEU A 296 -4.76 -13.19 15.48
CA LEU A 296 -5.77 -14.12 14.94
C LEU A 296 -7.01 -14.16 15.84
N ALA A 297 -6.83 -14.34 17.15
CA ALA A 297 -7.91 -14.36 18.14
C ALA A 297 -8.69 -13.03 18.16
N LYS A 298 -8.00 -11.89 18.17
CA LYS A 298 -8.62 -10.56 18.11
C LYS A 298 -9.54 -10.39 16.89
N HIS A 299 -9.14 -10.96 15.75
CA HIS A 299 -9.93 -10.89 14.52
C HIS A 299 -10.89 -12.08 14.34
N GLN A 300 -10.96 -13.01 15.30
CA GLN A 300 -11.74 -14.25 15.21
C GLN A 300 -11.41 -15.05 13.95
N LEU A 301 -10.11 -15.12 13.64
CA LEU A 301 -9.56 -15.82 12.48
C LEU A 301 -8.70 -16.99 12.92
N HIS A 302 -8.56 -17.94 12.02
CA HIS A 302 -7.62 -19.06 12.06
C HIS A 302 -7.21 -19.38 10.63
N GLY A 303 -6.15 -20.16 10.41
CA GLY A 303 -5.70 -20.45 9.04
C GLY A 303 -4.98 -21.79 8.91
N LYS A 304 -4.78 -22.27 7.68
CA LYS A 304 -4.17 -23.60 7.45
C LYS A 304 -2.68 -23.58 7.20
N THR A 305 -2.14 -22.46 6.73
CA THR A 305 -0.75 -22.42 6.24
C THR A 305 0.09 -21.50 7.11
N VAL A 306 1.17 -22.03 7.67
CA VAL A 306 2.19 -21.25 8.38
C VAL A 306 3.35 -20.97 7.44
N VAL A 307 3.75 -19.71 7.35
CA VAL A 307 4.84 -19.23 6.51
C VAL A 307 5.92 -18.63 7.40
N LEU A 308 7.13 -19.15 7.29
CA LEU A 308 8.34 -18.61 7.89
C LEU A 308 9.07 -17.75 6.86
N LYS A 309 9.42 -16.52 7.26
CA LYS A 309 10.29 -15.61 6.50
C LYS A 309 11.54 -15.31 7.30
N VAL A 310 12.68 -15.44 6.66
CA VAL A 310 14.00 -15.18 7.24
C VAL A 310 14.78 -14.25 6.32
N ARG A 311 15.52 -13.29 6.88
CA ARG A 311 16.48 -12.47 6.12
C ARG A 311 17.82 -12.40 6.84
N ASN A 312 18.91 -12.58 6.10
CA ASN A 312 20.27 -12.43 6.63
C ASN A 312 20.74 -10.96 6.60
N THR A 313 21.99 -10.73 6.98
CA THR A 313 22.62 -9.39 7.00
C THR A 313 22.90 -8.84 5.61
N GLU A 314 22.97 -9.72 4.61
CA GLU A 314 23.19 -9.46 3.19
C GLU A 314 21.88 -9.15 2.44
N PHE A 315 20.76 -9.06 3.18
CA PHE A 315 19.40 -8.79 2.69
C PHE A 315 18.78 -9.90 1.83
N GLU A 316 19.40 -11.07 1.76
CA GLU A 316 18.85 -12.25 1.12
C GLU A 316 17.67 -12.77 1.95
N THR A 317 16.51 -12.93 1.29
CA THR A 317 15.27 -13.33 1.95
C THR A 317 14.90 -14.75 1.55
N LEU A 318 14.74 -15.61 2.54
CA LEU A 318 14.25 -16.98 2.38
C LEU A 318 12.85 -17.09 2.97
N THR A 319 11.96 -17.76 2.23
CA THR A 319 10.60 -18.08 2.70
C THR A 319 10.36 -19.58 2.61
N ARG A 320 9.77 -20.15 3.66
CA ARG A 320 9.25 -21.52 3.70
C ARG A 320 7.83 -21.52 4.20
N ARG A 321 7.05 -22.52 3.81
CA ARG A 321 5.66 -22.66 4.24
C ARG A 321 5.28 -24.11 4.42
N VAL A 322 4.35 -24.37 5.33
CA VAL A 322 3.70 -25.67 5.50
C VAL A 322 2.19 -25.44 5.60
N THR A 323 1.41 -26.24 4.88
CA THR A 323 -0.04 -26.29 5.02
C THR A 323 -0.39 -27.48 5.90
N LEU A 324 -1.12 -27.22 6.97
CA LEU A 324 -1.53 -28.21 7.96
C LEU A 324 -2.93 -28.73 7.62
N PRO A 325 -3.26 -29.98 8.00
CA PRO A 325 -4.58 -30.56 7.75
C PRO A 325 -5.69 -29.83 8.52
N GLN A 326 -5.40 -29.50 9.77
CA GLN A 326 -6.27 -28.73 10.65
C GLN A 326 -5.90 -27.24 10.64
N TYR A 327 -6.88 -26.40 10.94
CA TYR A 327 -6.62 -24.98 11.13
C TYR A 327 -5.76 -24.74 12.39
N VAL A 328 -4.95 -23.71 12.33
CA VAL A 328 -4.12 -23.24 13.44
C VAL A 328 -4.50 -21.81 13.82
N ALA A 329 -4.63 -21.61 15.13
CA ALA A 329 -4.80 -20.30 15.76
C ALA A 329 -3.98 -20.16 17.04
N SER A 330 -3.58 -21.27 17.66
CA SER A 330 -2.85 -21.26 18.94
C SER A 330 -1.37 -20.97 18.74
N ALA A 331 -0.79 -20.21 19.67
CA ALA A 331 0.64 -19.90 19.65
C ALA A 331 1.53 -21.16 19.66
N PRO A 332 1.25 -22.21 20.46
CA PRO A 332 2.05 -23.44 20.43
C PRO A 332 2.07 -24.12 19.07
N ALA A 333 0.92 -24.24 18.40
CA ALA A 333 0.84 -24.88 17.09
C ALA A 333 1.57 -24.08 16.00
N ILE A 334 1.40 -22.75 16.01
CA ILE A 334 2.09 -21.84 15.08
C ILE A 334 3.61 -21.89 15.31
N ASN A 335 4.05 -21.87 16.57
CA ASN A 335 5.46 -21.94 16.92
C ASN A 335 6.07 -23.29 16.50
N ALA A 336 5.40 -24.41 16.79
CA ALA A 336 5.87 -25.74 16.40
C ALA A 336 6.08 -25.84 14.88
N ALA A 337 5.12 -25.37 14.09
CA ALA A 337 5.24 -25.32 12.63
C ALA A 337 6.40 -24.41 12.17
N ALA A 338 6.54 -23.21 12.77
CA ALA A 338 7.62 -22.28 12.42
C ALA A 338 9.01 -22.84 12.76
N VAL A 339 9.18 -23.49 13.92
CA VAL A 339 10.43 -24.13 14.32
C VAL A 339 10.76 -25.32 13.41
N ALA A 340 9.76 -26.12 13.02
CA ALA A 340 9.97 -27.21 12.07
C ALA A 340 10.45 -26.68 10.69
N LEU A 341 9.85 -25.59 10.20
CA LEU A 341 10.30 -24.92 8.98
C LEU A 341 11.72 -24.35 9.14
N TRP A 342 12.05 -23.77 10.29
CA TRP A 342 13.36 -23.22 10.58
C TRP A 342 14.47 -24.29 10.51
N ARG A 343 14.23 -25.47 11.09
CA ARG A 343 15.19 -26.60 11.06
C ARG A 343 15.53 -27.08 9.65
N GLN A 344 14.65 -26.87 8.67
CA GLN A 344 14.90 -27.23 7.27
C GLN A 344 15.80 -26.24 6.53
N VAL A 345 16.00 -25.04 7.08
CA VAL A 345 16.66 -23.93 6.38
C VAL A 345 17.73 -23.21 7.17
N ALA A 346 18.00 -23.65 8.40
CA ALA A 346 19.03 -23.05 9.24
C ALA A 346 20.37 -23.06 8.48
N PRO A 347 20.93 -21.88 8.14
CA PRO A 347 22.22 -21.81 7.45
C PRO A 347 23.35 -22.20 8.40
N ALA A 348 24.48 -22.63 7.82
CA ALA A 348 25.67 -23.02 8.59
C ALA A 348 26.25 -21.85 9.42
N GLU A 349 26.18 -20.62 8.90
CA GLU A 349 26.54 -19.40 9.63
C GLU A 349 25.28 -18.56 9.90
N LEU A 350 24.93 -18.41 11.19
CA LEU A 350 23.75 -17.68 11.61
C LEU A 350 24.05 -16.19 11.81
N LYS A 351 23.52 -15.35 10.91
CA LYS A 351 23.47 -13.89 11.06
C LYS A 351 22.13 -13.36 10.57
N LEU A 352 21.08 -13.59 11.36
CA LEU A 352 19.72 -13.25 10.95
C LEU A 352 19.35 -11.83 11.32
N ARG A 353 18.93 -11.06 10.33
CA ARG A 353 18.47 -9.67 10.47
C ARG A 353 16.97 -9.55 10.65
N LEU A 354 16.17 -10.47 10.09
CA LEU A 354 14.71 -10.46 10.20
C LEU A 354 14.17 -11.87 10.34
N LEU A 355 13.16 -12.00 11.22
CA LEU A 355 12.29 -13.18 11.31
C LEU A 355 10.83 -12.73 11.18
N GLY A 356 10.02 -13.54 10.51
CA GLY A 356 8.59 -13.33 10.39
C GLY A 356 7.81 -14.63 10.34
N ILE A 357 6.67 -14.64 11.00
CA ILE A 357 5.68 -15.71 10.93
C ILE A 357 4.40 -15.12 10.34
N THR A 358 3.84 -15.78 9.34
CA THR A 358 2.57 -15.39 8.73
C THR A 358 1.67 -16.60 8.59
N VAL A 359 0.40 -16.46 8.96
CA VAL A 359 -0.65 -17.46 8.71
C VAL A 359 -1.47 -17.02 7.49
N THR A 360 -1.69 -17.94 6.57
CA THR A 360 -2.50 -17.73 5.36
C THR A 360 -3.59 -18.79 5.25
N ASN A 361 -4.43 -18.69 4.21
CA ASN A 361 -5.65 -19.49 4.05
C ASN A 361 -6.56 -19.30 5.26
N LEU A 362 -6.82 -18.02 5.55
CA LEU A 362 -7.59 -17.61 6.71
C LEU A 362 -9.07 -17.93 6.52
N ALA A 363 -9.71 -18.40 7.60
CA ALA A 363 -11.14 -18.59 7.72
C ALA A 363 -11.64 -17.93 9.02
N PRO A 364 -12.95 -17.66 9.15
CA PRO A 364 -13.56 -17.32 10.43
C PRO A 364 -13.48 -18.50 11.41
N ALA A 365 -13.20 -18.23 12.68
CA ALA A 365 -13.07 -19.24 13.74
C ALA A 365 -14.37 -20.02 14.04
N SER A 366 -15.49 -19.67 13.42
CA SER A 366 -16.77 -20.39 13.48
C SER A 366 -16.82 -21.65 12.62
N PHE A 367 -15.79 -21.91 11.79
CA PHE A 367 -15.72 -23.11 10.95
C PHE A 367 -14.82 -24.16 11.61
N GLU A 368 -15.39 -25.22 12.18
CA GLU A 368 -14.63 -26.42 12.54
C GLU A 368 -14.61 -27.41 11.37
N ASN A 369 -13.48 -28.08 11.14
CA ASN A 369 -13.46 -29.23 10.23
C ASN A 369 -14.20 -30.36 10.94
N VAL A 370 -15.34 -30.78 10.40
CA VAL A 370 -15.98 -32.03 10.81
C VAL A 370 -15.32 -33.13 9.98
N ASP A 371 -14.47 -33.93 10.61
CA ASP A 371 -14.01 -35.17 10.02
C ASP A 371 -15.20 -36.14 10.02
N LEU A 372 -15.78 -36.38 8.85
CA LEU A 372 -16.82 -37.38 8.70
C LEU A 372 -16.17 -38.77 8.92
N PRO A 373 -16.71 -39.61 9.82
CA PRO A 373 -16.24 -40.98 9.94
C PRO A 373 -16.45 -41.68 8.59
N VAL A 374 -15.36 -42.25 8.05
CA VAL A 374 -15.35 -43.05 6.82
C VAL A 374 -16.01 -44.39 7.07
#